data_AF-A0A2S6I831-F1
#
_entry.id   AF-A0A2S6I831-F1
#
_cell.length_a   1.000
_cell.length_b   1.000
_cell.length_c   1.000
_cell.angle_alpha   90.00
_cell.angle_beta   90.00
_cell.angle_gamma   90.00
#
_symmetry.space_group_name_H-M   'P 1'
#
loop_
_entity.id
_entity.type
_entity.pdbx_description
1 polymer ?
#
loop_
_entity_poly.entity_id
_entity_poly.type
_entity_poly.pdbx_seq_one_letter_code
_entity_poly.pdbx_strand_id
1 'polypeptide(L)'
;MTYHPFRPTLVSFCLLLALIAFPGCYDDDDAYVPEPTCEGPNGQGCTGESTCDNGSCACLDPSNQIAPEFCVQNQYRNTFVTYDQILGCSDTSLIAFLDDPFAIEWQDNEASRGLSTYGYNRDPNIYLPGGTGATLIRPAGTNTGADSIYITEIFGPEGIYCSRESWTCINSFKGAFVGRDTIRGVFRLIGCNDRNSGEPFPEAFLQETPMTFVRVN
;
A
#
# COMPACT_ATOMS: atom_id res chain seq x y z
N MET A 1 21.42 -69.67 -48.77
CA MET A 1 22.54 -70.06 -47.91
C MET A 1 22.00 -70.42 -46.54
N THR A 2 22.55 -71.46 -45.92
CA THR A 2 22.27 -71.91 -44.56
C THR A 2 22.86 -70.95 -43.52
N TYR A 3 22.28 -70.89 -42.31
CA TYR A 3 22.98 -71.21 -41.04
C TYR A 3 22.01 -71.16 -39.83
N HIS A 4 22.03 -72.20 -39.01
CA HIS A 4 21.53 -72.20 -37.61
C HIS A 4 22.66 -71.69 -36.67
N PRO A 5 22.57 -71.86 -35.34
CA PRO A 5 21.75 -71.14 -34.35
C PRO A 5 22.67 -70.44 -33.31
N PHE A 6 22.15 -69.74 -32.29
CA PHE A 6 22.82 -69.67 -30.96
C PHE A 6 21.91 -69.12 -29.83
N ARG A 7 21.79 -69.92 -28.76
CA ARG A 7 21.63 -69.55 -27.33
C ARG A 7 22.81 -70.26 -26.61
N PRO A 8 23.25 -69.92 -25.38
CA PRO A 8 22.62 -69.09 -24.34
C PRO A 8 23.54 -67.89 -23.93
N THR A 9 23.40 -67.18 -22.79
CA THR A 9 23.70 -67.61 -21.39
C THR A 9 23.17 -66.59 -20.37
N LEU A 10 22.82 -67.05 -19.15
CA LEU A 10 22.44 -66.18 -18.02
C LEU A 10 23.65 -65.47 -17.37
N VAL A 11 23.54 -64.14 -17.16
CA VAL A 11 24.14 -63.28 -16.10
C VAL A 11 23.28 -62.00 -16.06
N SER A 12 22.83 -61.38 -14.95
CA SER A 12 22.74 -61.70 -13.51
C SER A 12 21.28 -61.45 -13.06
N PHE A 13 20.72 -62.06 -12.02
CA PHE A 13 21.00 -61.99 -10.56
C PHE A 13 20.57 -60.67 -9.87
N CYS A 14 19.41 -60.75 -9.23
CA CYS A 14 18.88 -60.01 -8.07
C CYS A 14 19.44 -58.61 -7.74
N LEU A 15 18.58 -57.59 -7.85
CA LEU A 15 18.50 -56.52 -6.83
C LEU A 15 17.03 -56.32 -6.39
N LEU A 16 16.79 -56.55 -5.10
CA LEU A 16 15.73 -56.06 -4.20
C LEU A 16 14.40 -55.59 -4.84
N LEU A 17 13.23 -56.17 -4.56
CA LEU A 17 12.78 -56.77 -3.29
C LEU A 17 13.06 -55.89 -2.06
N ALA A 18 12.54 -54.66 -2.11
CA ALA A 18 12.36 -53.77 -0.96
C ALA A 18 10.97 -53.12 -0.96
N LEU A 19 9.93 -53.89 -1.33
CA LEU A 19 8.54 -53.57 -0.97
C LEU A 19 8.34 -53.86 0.52
N ILE A 20 9.00 -53.07 1.37
CA ILE A 20 8.72 -53.04 2.80
C ILE A 20 7.46 -52.21 2.98
N ALA A 21 6.35 -52.89 3.23
CA ALA A 21 5.13 -52.26 3.68
C ALA A 21 5.39 -51.63 5.06
N PHE A 22 5.40 -50.30 5.10
CA PHE A 22 5.16 -49.56 6.34
C PHE A 22 3.64 -49.34 6.46
N PRO A 23 2.97 -49.90 7.48
CA PRO A 23 1.61 -49.49 7.82
C PRO A 23 1.68 -48.15 8.56
N GLY A 24 1.96 -47.08 7.82
CA GLY A 24 1.79 -45.72 8.28
C GLY A 24 0.37 -45.27 7.96
N CYS A 25 -0.50 -45.23 8.96
CA CYS A 25 -1.72 -44.44 8.87
C CYS A 25 -1.31 -42.97 8.82
N TYR A 26 -1.28 -42.41 7.62
CA TYR A 26 -1.53 -40.99 7.41
C TYR A 26 -2.98 -40.88 7.00
N ASP A 27 -3.77 -40.17 7.81
CA ASP A 27 -5.11 -39.74 7.44
C ASP A 27 -4.96 -38.68 6.34
N ASP A 28 -4.90 -39.11 5.08
CA ASP A 28 -4.74 -38.27 3.88
C ASP A 28 -6.07 -37.54 3.51
N ASP A 29 -6.89 -37.25 4.53
CA ASP A 29 -8.16 -36.49 4.46
C ASP A 29 -7.94 -34.98 4.76
N ASP A 30 -6.70 -34.56 5.01
CA ASP A 30 -6.29 -33.15 4.96
C ASP A 30 -6.31 -32.65 3.50
N ALA A 31 -7.53 -32.45 2.99
CA ALA A 31 -7.76 -31.80 1.72
C ALA A 31 -7.01 -30.46 1.70
N TYR A 32 -6.09 -30.29 0.75
CA TYR A 32 -5.32 -29.05 0.58
C TYR A 32 -6.27 -27.88 0.36
N VAL A 33 -6.55 -27.15 1.45
CA VAL A 33 -7.20 -25.85 1.41
C VAL A 33 -6.12 -24.88 0.92
N PRO A 34 -6.26 -24.25 -0.26
CA PRO A 34 -5.34 -23.22 -0.67
C PRO A 34 -5.37 -22.11 0.38
N GLU A 35 -4.19 -21.68 0.85
CA GLU A 35 -4.14 -20.50 1.72
C GLU A 35 -4.80 -19.33 0.98
N PRO A 36 -5.62 -18.51 1.67
CA PRO A 36 -6.22 -17.35 1.02
C PRO A 36 -5.11 -16.47 0.44
N THR A 37 -5.23 -16.11 -0.84
CA THR A 37 -4.30 -15.18 -1.47
C THR A 37 -4.66 -13.77 -1.03
N CYS A 38 -3.93 -13.23 -0.05
CA CYS A 38 -3.94 -11.79 0.19
C CYS A 38 -2.92 -11.13 -0.72
N GLU A 39 -3.31 -10.02 -1.34
CA GLU A 39 -2.35 -9.03 -1.83
C GLU A 39 -2.12 -8.00 -0.73
N GLY A 40 -0.92 -7.44 -0.67
CA GLY A 40 -0.54 -6.33 0.19
C GLY A 40 -0.11 -5.12 -0.63
N PRO A 41 0.19 -3.98 0.02
CA PRO A 41 0.47 -2.67 -0.60
C PRO A 41 1.73 -2.57 -1.49
N ASN A 42 2.29 -3.70 -1.94
CA ASN A 42 3.38 -3.80 -2.92
C ASN A 42 3.11 -4.87 -3.99
N GLY A 43 1.89 -5.43 -4.09
CA GLY A 43 1.55 -6.54 -4.97
C GLY A 43 2.21 -7.89 -4.59
N GLN A 44 2.84 -7.95 -3.41
CA GLN A 44 3.22 -9.18 -2.73
C GLN A 44 2.28 -9.35 -1.54
N GLY A 45 2.21 -10.54 -0.93
CA GLY A 45 1.32 -10.78 0.21
C GLY A 45 1.59 -9.87 1.41
N CYS A 46 0.72 -9.95 2.42
CA CYS A 46 0.77 -9.12 3.64
C CYS A 46 2.19 -8.90 4.18
N THR A 47 2.60 -7.63 4.33
CA THR A 47 3.96 -7.27 4.73
C THR A 47 4.00 -6.68 6.15
N GLY A 48 5.19 -6.66 6.75
CA GLY A 48 5.38 -6.18 8.13
C GLY A 48 4.70 -7.08 9.14
N GLU A 49 4.04 -6.49 10.14
CA GLU A 49 3.36 -7.22 11.22
C GLU A 49 1.91 -7.60 10.87
N SER A 50 1.70 -8.16 9.68
CA SER A 50 0.39 -8.60 9.21
C SER A 50 0.41 -10.03 8.65
N THR A 51 -0.72 -10.72 8.73
CA THR A 51 -0.96 -12.07 8.22
C THR A 51 -2.19 -12.08 7.33
N CYS A 52 -2.29 -13.04 6.42
CA CYS A 52 -3.48 -13.19 5.60
C CYS A 52 -4.60 -13.88 6.39
N ASP A 53 -5.77 -13.23 6.47
CA ASP A 53 -6.99 -13.79 7.04
C ASP A 53 -8.16 -13.53 6.07
N ASN A 54 -8.77 -14.59 5.56
CA ASN A 54 -9.90 -14.55 4.63
C ASN A 54 -9.73 -13.66 3.37
N GLY A 55 -8.49 -13.39 2.94
CA GLY A 55 -8.18 -12.55 1.77
C GLY A 55 -7.86 -11.09 2.10
N SER A 56 -7.94 -10.70 3.37
CA SER A 56 -7.51 -9.40 3.90
C SER A 56 -6.27 -9.53 4.79
N CYS A 57 -5.45 -8.47 4.85
CA CYS A 57 -4.28 -8.46 5.74
C CYS A 57 -4.66 -8.05 7.17
N ALA A 58 -4.85 -9.05 8.04
CA ALA A 58 -5.08 -8.87 9.47
C ALA A 58 -3.78 -8.64 10.24
N CYS A 59 -3.85 -7.98 11.40
CA CYS A 59 -2.66 -7.55 12.14
C CYS A 59 -2.22 -8.67 13.08
N LEU A 60 -0.91 -8.92 13.19
CA LEU A 60 -0.38 -9.87 14.18
C LEU A 60 -0.60 -9.36 15.62
N ASP A 61 -0.48 -8.05 15.83
CA ASP A 61 -0.97 -7.37 17.03
C ASP A 61 -2.22 -6.54 16.67
N PRO A 62 -3.40 -6.84 17.26
CA PRO A 62 -4.60 -6.01 17.13
C PRO A 62 -4.41 -4.55 17.56
N SER A 63 -3.38 -4.21 18.35
CA SER A 63 -3.06 -2.83 18.70
C SER A 63 -2.61 -1.99 17.50
N ASN A 64 -2.06 -2.62 16.46
CA ASN A 64 -1.67 -2.01 15.19
C ASN A 64 -2.83 -1.92 14.18
N GLN A 65 -4.04 -2.33 14.58
CA GLN A 65 -5.24 -2.26 13.75
C GLN A 65 -5.90 -0.88 13.89
N ILE A 66 -5.76 -0.06 12.85
CA ILE A 66 -6.30 1.31 12.83
C ILE A 66 -7.74 1.37 12.30
N ALA A 67 -8.18 0.39 11.51
CA ALA A 67 -9.58 0.17 11.16
C ALA A 67 -9.83 -1.34 10.92
N PRO A 68 -11.09 -1.82 10.88
CA PRO A 68 -11.39 -3.21 10.52
C PRO A 68 -10.68 -3.61 9.23
N GLU A 69 -9.98 -4.75 9.27
CA GLU A 69 -9.13 -5.28 8.18
C GLU A 69 -8.04 -4.32 7.64
N PHE A 70 -7.75 -3.22 8.34
CA PHE A 70 -6.74 -2.25 7.94
C PHE A 70 -5.60 -2.14 8.97
N CYS A 71 -4.45 -2.69 8.58
CA CYS A 71 -3.28 -2.82 9.42
C CYS A 71 -2.17 -1.90 8.97
N VAL A 72 -1.53 -1.24 9.94
CA VAL A 72 -0.34 -0.43 9.63
C VAL A 72 0.85 -1.34 9.39
N GLN A 73 1.17 -1.55 8.11
CA GLN A 73 2.41 -2.17 7.67
C GLN A 73 3.57 -1.16 7.85
N ASN A 74 3.88 -0.87 9.12
CA ASN A 74 4.70 0.26 9.54
C ASN A 74 6.20 0.02 9.29
N GLN A 75 6.70 0.50 8.14
CA GLN A 75 8.12 0.45 7.81
C GLN A 75 8.90 1.72 8.21
N TYR A 76 8.21 2.81 8.58
CA TYR A 76 8.83 4.14 8.74
C TYR A 76 8.24 4.93 9.92
N ARG A 77 9.11 5.52 10.75
CA ARG A 77 8.71 6.25 11.97
C ARG A 77 7.87 7.52 11.73
N ASN A 78 7.77 8.00 10.49
CA ASN A 78 7.00 9.18 10.11
C ASN A 78 5.74 8.79 9.32
N THR A 79 5.03 7.77 9.80
CA THR A 79 3.77 7.30 9.23
C THR A 79 2.59 8.06 9.87
N PHE A 80 1.70 8.57 9.03
CA PHE A 80 0.50 9.30 9.41
C PHE A 80 -0.74 8.69 8.76
N VAL A 81 -1.84 8.61 9.52
CA VAL A 81 -3.16 8.13 9.07
C VAL A 81 -4.15 9.28 9.01
N THR A 82 -4.99 9.33 7.98
CA THR A 82 -6.27 10.05 8.04
C THR A 82 -7.43 9.07 8.13
N TYR A 83 -8.44 9.43 8.91
CA TYR A 83 -9.73 8.74 8.97
C TYR A 83 -10.85 9.55 8.27
N ASP A 84 -10.53 10.73 7.74
CA ASP A 84 -11.50 11.60 7.10
C ASP A 84 -11.87 11.04 5.71
N GLN A 85 -13.07 10.48 5.62
CA GLN A 85 -13.61 9.93 4.38
C GLN A 85 -14.35 11.01 3.58
N ILE A 86 -14.11 11.02 2.27
CA ILE A 86 -14.77 11.92 1.31
C ILE A 86 -15.34 11.04 0.21
N LEU A 87 -16.68 11.00 0.09
CA LEU A 87 -17.39 10.03 -0.72
C LEU A 87 -16.84 9.96 -2.17
N GLY A 88 -16.26 8.82 -2.53
CA GLY A 88 -15.66 8.57 -3.85
C GLY A 88 -14.29 9.22 -4.09
N CYS A 89 -13.81 10.10 -3.20
CA CYS A 89 -12.57 10.86 -3.38
C CYS A 89 -11.47 10.56 -2.34
N SER A 90 -11.81 10.18 -1.12
CA SER A 90 -10.84 9.85 -0.06
C SER A 90 -11.37 8.77 0.84
N ASP A 91 -10.51 7.82 1.21
CA ASP A 91 -10.80 6.83 2.23
C ASP A 91 -9.76 6.91 3.37
N THR A 92 -9.91 6.06 4.40
CA THR A 92 -8.87 5.85 5.40
C THR A 92 -7.58 5.48 4.71
N SER A 93 -6.57 6.35 4.82
CA SER A 93 -5.33 6.25 4.07
C SER A 93 -4.13 6.58 4.95
N LEU A 94 -3.03 5.88 4.66
CA LEU A 94 -1.75 6.02 5.31
C LEU A 94 -0.76 6.71 4.38
N ILE A 95 0.02 7.63 4.92
CA ILE A 95 1.18 8.21 4.26
C ILE A 95 2.39 8.21 5.19
N ALA A 96 3.50 7.67 4.71
CA ALA A 96 4.77 7.60 5.39
C ALA A 96 5.81 8.47 4.69
N PHE A 97 6.50 9.30 5.47
CA PHE A 97 7.62 10.11 4.97
C PHE A 97 8.94 9.37 5.23
N LEU A 98 9.76 9.22 4.20
CA LEU A 98 11.06 8.54 4.36
C LEU A 98 12.05 9.39 5.20
N ASP A 99 12.00 10.71 5.05
CA ASP A 99 12.74 11.67 5.88
C ASP A 99 11.83 12.26 6.98
N ASP A 100 12.41 12.72 8.10
CA ASP A 100 11.67 13.46 9.15
C ASP A 100 11.48 14.94 8.73
N PRO A 101 10.24 15.42 8.52
CA PRO A 101 9.96 16.82 8.17
C PRO A 101 10.51 17.83 9.19
N PHE A 102 10.73 17.42 10.45
CA PHE A 102 11.25 18.28 11.52
C PHE A 102 12.78 18.27 11.63
N ALA A 103 13.47 17.38 10.92
CA ALA A 103 14.94 17.28 10.91
C ALA A 103 15.59 17.95 9.69
N ILE A 104 14.79 18.49 8.77
CA ILE A 104 15.27 19.12 7.53
C ILE A 104 15.96 20.45 7.80
N GLU A 105 17.14 20.62 7.22
CA GLU A 105 17.85 21.90 7.09
C GLU A 105 17.63 22.49 5.69
N TRP A 106 17.17 23.73 5.62
CA TRP A 106 16.86 24.45 4.38
C TRP A 106 18.09 25.19 3.84
N GLN A 107 18.32 25.08 2.54
CA GLN A 107 19.37 25.83 1.85
C GLN A 107 18.96 27.29 1.63
N ASP A 108 19.92 28.19 1.44
CA ASP A 108 19.62 29.59 1.12
C ASP A 108 18.83 29.70 -0.19
N ASN A 109 17.74 30.47 -0.17
CA ASN A 109 16.76 30.63 -1.25
C ASN A 109 15.90 29.40 -1.59
N GLU A 110 16.05 28.26 -0.90
CA GLU A 110 15.12 27.14 -1.03
C GLU A 110 13.77 27.53 -0.41
N ALA A 111 12.68 27.43 -1.18
CA ALA A 111 11.32 27.77 -0.73
C ALA A 111 10.45 26.53 -0.47
N SER A 112 10.74 25.42 -1.13
CA SER A 112 10.04 24.16 -1.01
C SER A 112 10.96 22.99 -1.36
N ARG A 113 10.71 21.82 -0.76
CA ARG A 113 11.49 20.60 -0.96
C ARG A 113 10.56 19.44 -1.26
N GLY A 114 10.87 18.69 -2.31
CA GLY A 114 10.22 17.42 -2.59
C GLY A 114 10.51 16.40 -1.49
N LEU A 115 9.48 15.74 -0.97
CA LEU A 115 9.57 14.74 0.08
C LEU A 115 9.12 13.40 -0.49
N SER A 116 9.98 12.39 -0.38
CA SER A 116 9.65 11.04 -0.80
C SER A 116 8.60 10.44 0.14
N THR A 117 7.52 9.95 -0.45
CA THR A 117 6.36 9.39 0.25
C THR A 117 6.15 7.94 -0.12
N TYR A 118 5.74 7.14 0.86
CA TYR A 118 5.08 5.85 0.63
C TYR A 118 3.65 5.96 1.16
N GLY A 119 2.66 5.37 0.48
CA GLY A 119 1.27 5.45 0.94
C GLY A 119 0.40 4.34 0.37
N TYR A 120 -0.73 4.10 1.03
CA TYR A 120 -1.77 3.14 0.63
C TYR A 120 -3.07 3.43 1.38
N ASN A 121 -4.17 2.79 1.00
CA ASN A 121 -5.45 2.83 1.72
C ASN A 121 -5.90 1.41 2.10
N ARG A 122 -7.18 1.24 2.41
CA ARG A 122 -7.77 -0.06 2.77
C ARG A 122 -7.85 -1.07 1.63
N ASP A 123 -7.71 -0.65 0.38
CA ASP A 123 -7.57 -1.56 -0.76
C ASP A 123 -6.10 -1.96 -0.91
N PRO A 124 -5.75 -3.25 -0.76
CA PRO A 124 -4.35 -3.70 -0.88
C PRO A 124 -3.73 -3.44 -2.25
N ASN A 125 -4.54 -3.29 -3.31
CA ASN A 125 -4.07 -3.06 -4.67
C ASN A 125 -3.61 -1.61 -4.90
N ILE A 126 -3.90 -0.70 -3.97
CA ILE A 126 -3.78 0.74 -4.14
C ILE A 126 -2.58 1.26 -3.32
N TYR A 127 -1.46 1.54 -4.01
CA TYR A 127 -0.20 1.97 -3.39
C TYR A 127 0.51 3.10 -4.16
N LEU A 128 1.21 3.96 -3.40
CA LEU A 128 2.03 5.07 -3.90
C LEU A 128 3.51 4.68 -3.78
N PRO A 129 4.18 4.29 -4.88
CA PRO A 129 5.60 3.99 -4.86
C PRO A 129 6.45 5.26 -4.69
N GLY A 130 7.59 5.10 -4.02
CA GLY A 130 8.47 6.20 -3.59
C GLY A 130 8.89 7.16 -4.70
N GLY A 131 8.47 8.42 -4.57
CA GLY A 131 8.78 9.55 -5.42
C GLY A 131 8.21 10.84 -4.80
N THR A 132 8.24 11.97 -5.51
CA THR A 132 7.82 13.29 -5.00
C THR A 132 6.30 13.45 -4.87
N GLY A 133 5.64 12.58 -4.10
CA GLY A 133 4.20 12.64 -3.80
C GLY A 133 3.83 13.66 -2.72
N ALA A 134 4.81 14.19 -1.99
CA ALA A 134 4.66 15.37 -1.15
C ALA A 134 5.72 16.44 -1.40
N THR A 135 5.40 17.66 -1.02
CA THR A 135 6.27 18.83 -1.04
C THR A 135 6.16 19.57 0.28
N LEU A 136 7.26 19.68 1.00
CA LEU A 136 7.38 20.53 2.18
C LEU A 136 7.60 21.97 1.76
N ILE A 137 7.07 22.90 2.55
CA ILE A 137 7.20 24.34 2.34
C ILE A 137 8.06 24.91 3.46
N ARG A 138 8.95 25.85 3.14
CA ARG A 138 9.85 26.44 4.13
C ARG A 138 9.11 27.39 5.08
N PRO A 139 9.21 27.18 6.40
CA PRO A 139 8.66 28.11 7.38
C PRO A 139 9.34 29.49 7.33
N ALA A 140 8.55 30.55 7.51
CA ALA A 140 9.07 31.91 7.50
C ALA A 140 9.98 32.18 8.72
N GLY A 141 11.17 32.71 8.48
CA GLY A 141 12.10 33.15 9.53
C GLY A 141 12.91 32.04 10.22
N THR A 142 12.88 30.81 9.70
CA THR A 142 13.70 29.68 10.18
C THR A 142 14.30 28.91 9.00
N ASN A 143 15.43 28.24 9.27
CA ASN A 143 16.16 27.39 8.33
C ASN A 143 16.08 25.90 8.73
N THR A 144 15.29 25.54 9.73
CA THR A 144 15.11 24.15 10.19
C THR A 144 13.64 23.75 10.35
N GLY A 145 13.34 22.50 9.99
CA GLY A 145 12.02 21.88 10.02
C GLY A 145 11.03 22.46 9.00
N ALA A 146 9.92 21.76 8.77
CA ALA A 146 8.79 22.25 7.97
C ALA A 146 7.59 22.63 8.86
N ASP A 147 6.87 23.70 8.52
CA ASP A 147 5.57 24.03 9.13
C ASP A 147 4.37 23.55 8.31
N SER A 148 4.57 23.30 7.03
CA SER A 148 3.49 23.00 6.09
C SER A 148 3.92 22.06 4.96
N ILE A 149 2.93 21.35 4.45
CA ILE A 149 3.07 20.27 3.48
C ILE A 149 1.94 20.31 2.47
N TYR A 150 2.27 19.95 1.24
CA TYR A 150 1.35 19.71 0.15
C TYR A 150 1.55 18.29 -0.35
N ILE A 151 0.49 17.50 -0.44
CA ILE A 151 0.50 16.11 -0.90
C ILE A 151 -0.34 16.08 -2.18
N THR A 152 0.26 15.69 -3.30
CA THR A 152 -0.39 15.74 -4.62
C THR A 152 -1.26 14.54 -4.91
N GLU A 153 -1.15 13.46 -4.13
CA GLU A 153 -1.77 12.17 -4.42
C GLU A 153 -2.29 11.56 -3.10
N ILE A 154 -3.60 11.72 -2.83
CA ILE A 154 -4.30 11.12 -1.68
C ILE A 154 -5.20 9.99 -2.15
N PHE A 155 -5.29 8.90 -1.39
CA PHE A 155 -6.04 7.72 -1.81
C PHE A 155 -7.53 7.79 -1.48
N GLY A 156 -8.34 7.82 -2.54
CA GLY A 156 -9.74 7.42 -2.52
C GLY A 156 -9.91 5.92 -2.81
N PRO A 157 -11.14 5.39 -2.75
CA PRO A 157 -11.40 3.94 -2.86
C PRO A 157 -10.93 3.29 -4.18
N GLU A 158 -10.76 4.06 -5.26
CA GLU A 158 -10.35 3.56 -6.58
C GLU A 158 -8.94 4.05 -7.01
N GLY A 159 -8.24 4.79 -6.14
CA GLY A 159 -6.87 5.25 -6.36
C GLY A 159 -6.65 6.73 -6.03
N ILE A 160 -5.67 7.35 -6.68
CA ILE A 160 -5.30 8.78 -6.49
C ILE A 160 -6.29 9.76 -7.14
N TYR A 161 -7.35 9.25 -7.78
CA TYR A 161 -8.33 10.05 -8.51
C TYR A 161 -9.70 10.01 -7.85
N CYS A 162 -10.39 11.16 -7.82
CA CYS A 162 -11.83 11.19 -7.65
C CYS A 162 -12.48 11.29 -9.03
N SER A 163 -13.34 10.32 -9.35
CA SER A 163 -14.15 10.34 -10.57
C SER A 163 -15.61 10.59 -10.22
N ARG A 164 -16.24 11.53 -10.92
CA ARG A 164 -17.68 11.79 -10.83
C ARG A 164 -18.20 12.23 -12.19
N GLU A 165 -19.25 11.58 -12.65
CA GLU A 165 -19.88 11.87 -13.95
C GLU A 165 -18.82 11.78 -15.08
N SER A 166 -18.54 12.85 -15.83
CA SER A 166 -17.46 12.86 -16.83
C SER A 166 -16.09 13.30 -16.30
N TRP A 167 -16.02 13.78 -15.06
CA TRP A 167 -14.82 14.42 -14.51
C TRP A 167 -13.95 13.43 -13.75
N THR A 168 -12.64 13.45 -14.04
CA THR A 168 -11.61 12.78 -13.26
C THR A 168 -10.63 13.82 -12.73
N CYS A 169 -10.52 13.95 -11.40
CA CYS A 169 -9.62 14.87 -10.71
C CYS A 169 -8.58 14.10 -9.89
N ILE A 170 -7.41 14.68 -9.69
CA ILE A 170 -6.41 14.17 -8.74
C ILE A 170 -6.78 14.63 -7.33
N ASN A 171 -6.71 13.70 -6.39
CA ASN A 171 -6.92 13.92 -4.97
C ASN A 171 -5.68 14.54 -4.33
N SER A 172 -5.81 15.69 -3.68
CA SER A 172 -4.69 16.38 -3.04
C SER A 172 -5.02 16.89 -1.65
N PHE A 173 -3.98 17.15 -0.85
CA PHE A 173 -4.10 17.71 0.49
C PHE A 173 -3.11 18.85 0.68
N LYS A 174 -3.54 19.94 1.29
CA LYS A 174 -2.67 21.03 1.76
C LYS A 174 -2.89 21.25 3.25
N GLY A 175 -1.83 21.16 4.04
CA GLY A 175 -1.93 21.30 5.50
C GLY A 175 -0.70 21.88 6.18
N ALA A 176 -0.85 22.10 7.48
CA ALA A 176 0.19 22.57 8.39
C ALA A 176 0.38 21.58 9.54
N PHE A 177 1.63 21.42 9.98
CA PHE A 177 1.98 20.67 11.18
C PHE A 177 1.56 21.47 12.42
N VAL A 178 0.62 20.92 13.19
CA VAL A 178 0.14 21.53 14.46
C VAL A 178 0.98 21.03 15.66
N GLY A 179 1.88 20.09 15.40
CA GLY A 179 2.84 19.49 16.30
C GLY A 179 3.63 18.41 15.54
N ARG A 180 4.42 17.59 16.24
CA ARG A 180 5.15 16.49 15.59
C ARG A 180 4.24 15.39 15.04
N ASP A 181 3.03 15.27 15.59
CA ASP A 181 2.18 14.09 15.45
C ASP A 181 0.81 14.39 14.83
N THR A 182 0.62 15.59 14.30
CA THR A 182 -0.66 16.01 13.69
C THR A 182 -0.45 17.02 12.58
N ILE A 183 -1.04 16.75 11.41
CA ILE A 183 -1.13 17.66 10.27
C ILE A 183 -2.60 17.99 10.06
N ARG A 184 -2.95 19.28 10.02
CA ARG A 184 -4.33 19.72 9.73
C ARG A 184 -4.35 20.57 8.48
N GLY A 185 -5.38 20.38 7.67
CA GLY A 185 -5.47 21.06 6.39
C GLY A 185 -6.80 20.82 5.70
N VAL A 186 -6.72 20.86 4.38
CA VAL A 186 -7.87 20.68 3.50
C VAL A 186 -7.51 19.73 2.37
N PHE A 187 -8.42 18.81 2.11
CA PHE A 187 -8.52 18.06 0.87
C PHE A 187 -9.02 18.97 -0.25
N ARG A 188 -8.46 18.79 -1.45
CA ARG A 188 -8.80 19.55 -2.66
C ARG A 188 -8.68 18.65 -3.89
N LEU A 189 -9.52 18.88 -4.88
CA LEU A 189 -9.39 18.28 -6.20
C LEU A 189 -8.57 19.20 -7.12
N ILE A 190 -7.58 18.64 -7.81
CA ILE A 190 -6.68 19.34 -8.73
C ILE A 190 -6.57 18.58 -10.05
N GLY A 191 -6.02 19.23 -11.09
CA GLY A 191 -5.71 18.55 -12.35
C GLY A 191 -6.93 17.90 -13.02
N CYS A 192 -8.12 18.45 -12.78
CA CYS A 192 -9.39 17.90 -13.24
C CYS A 192 -9.50 17.92 -14.76
N ASN A 193 -9.79 16.75 -15.33
CA ASN A 193 -10.04 16.58 -16.76
C ASN A 193 -11.48 16.12 -16.98
N ASP A 194 -12.15 16.78 -17.91
CA ASP A 194 -13.47 16.39 -18.40
C ASP A 194 -13.32 15.39 -19.56
N ARG A 195 -13.94 14.22 -19.44
CA ARG A 195 -14.00 13.22 -20.52
C ARG A 195 -15.08 13.54 -21.57
N ASN A 196 -16.02 14.45 -21.28
CA ASN A 196 -17.15 14.81 -22.15
C ASN A 196 -17.32 16.35 -22.21
N SER A 197 -16.54 17.01 -23.08
CA SER A 197 -16.22 18.46 -23.16
C SER A 197 -17.34 19.53 -23.22
N GLY A 198 -18.53 19.27 -22.68
CA GLY A 198 -19.70 20.16 -22.72
C GLY A 198 -20.39 20.36 -21.36
N GLU A 199 -20.05 19.59 -20.33
CA GLU A 199 -20.64 19.75 -19.00
C GLU A 199 -19.86 20.78 -18.17
N PRO A 200 -20.53 21.62 -17.36
CA PRO A 200 -19.85 22.54 -16.45
C PRO A 200 -19.10 21.77 -15.36
N PHE A 201 -18.02 22.37 -14.84
CA PHE A 201 -17.29 21.78 -13.70
C PHE A 201 -18.19 21.66 -12.47
N PRO A 202 -18.30 20.49 -11.80
CA PRO A 202 -19.21 20.31 -10.69
C PRO A 202 -18.86 21.22 -9.51
N GLU A 203 -19.81 22.02 -9.00
CA GLU A 203 -19.56 22.90 -7.85
C GLU A 203 -19.09 22.13 -6.60
N ALA A 204 -19.55 20.87 -6.45
CA ALA A 204 -19.10 19.97 -5.39
C ALA A 204 -17.58 19.71 -5.40
N PHE A 205 -16.91 19.85 -6.55
CA PHE A 205 -15.47 19.70 -6.69
C PHE A 205 -14.67 20.97 -6.34
N LEU A 206 -15.34 22.13 -6.23
CA LEU A 206 -14.74 23.38 -5.75
C LEU A 206 -14.66 23.45 -4.22
N GLN A 207 -15.31 22.53 -3.50
CA GLN A 207 -15.39 22.55 -2.04
C GLN A 207 -14.10 22.03 -1.40
N GLU A 208 -13.38 22.92 -0.72
CA GLU A 208 -12.29 22.51 0.18
C GLU A 208 -12.89 21.78 1.40
N THR A 209 -12.47 20.53 1.62
CA THR A 209 -12.99 19.69 2.72
C THR A 209 -11.93 19.58 3.81
N PRO A 210 -12.23 19.88 5.10
CA PRO A 210 -11.27 19.71 6.18
C PRO A 210 -10.75 18.27 6.27
N MET A 211 -9.45 18.12 6.52
CA MET A 211 -8.81 16.80 6.65
C MET A 211 -7.66 16.87 7.67
N THR A 212 -7.50 15.81 8.45
CA THR A 212 -6.52 15.66 9.52
C THR A 212 -5.76 14.35 9.37
N PHE A 213 -4.43 14.46 9.43
CA PHE A 213 -3.52 13.32 9.52
C PHE A 213 -2.93 13.28 10.94
N VAL A 214 -2.89 12.09 11.55
CA VAL A 214 -2.34 11.84 12.89
C VAL A 214 -1.23 10.81 12.78
N ARG A 215 -0.11 10.98 13.48
CA ARG A 215 1.00 10.02 13.45
C ARG A 215 0.55 8.68 14.05
N VAL A 216 0.91 7.58 13.41
CA VAL A 216 0.83 6.23 13.99
C VAL A 216 2.06 6.02 14.87
N ASN A 217 1.86 5.60 16.13
CA ASN A 217 2.92 5.29 17.08
C ASN A 217 3.37 3.84 16.98
#